data_AF-A0A9X3ZHA7-F1
#
_entry.id   AF-A0A9X3ZHA7-F1
#
_cell.length_a   1.000
_cell.length_b   1.000
_cell.length_c   1.000
_cell.angle_alpha   90.00
_cell.angle_beta   90.00
_cell.angle_gamma   90.00
#
_symmetry.space_group_name_H-M   'P 1'
#
loop_
_entity.id
_entity.type
_entity.pdbx_description
1 polymer ?
#
loop_
_entity_poly.entity_id
_entity_poly.type
_entity_poly.pdbx_seq_one_letter_code
_entity_poly.pdbx_strand_id
1 'polypeptide(L)' 'MKRKRLPLPKRFSAALTDDAYGRLRRLNDQWALGNNYLLVVLLENLDRFADPQKLDAVFREFIDEYGAPSAPKAGD' A
#
# COMPACT_ATOMS: atom_id res chain seq x y z
N MET A 1 15.84 -12.79 23.00
CA MET A 1 16.37 -12.36 21.68
C MET A 1 15.87 -10.96 21.37
N LYS A 2 16.75 -10.04 20.93
CA LYS A 2 16.35 -8.67 20.55
C LYS A 2 15.75 -8.69 19.14
N ARG A 3 14.52 -8.18 18.97
CA ARG A 3 13.89 -8.09 17.64
C ARG A 3 14.70 -7.14 16.75
N LYS A 4 14.99 -7.54 15.51
CA LYS A 4 15.60 -6.65 14.50
C LYS A 4 14.60 -5.54 14.17
N ARG A 5 15.06 -4.29 14.12
CA ARG A 5 14.24 -3.13 13.70
C ARG A 5 14.51 -2.85 12.23
N LEU A 6 13.46 -2.74 11.43
CA LEU A 6 13.58 -2.37 10.02
C LEU A 6 13.73 -0.83 9.93
N PRO A 7 14.82 -0.30 9.35
CA PRO A 7 14.98 1.13 9.15
C PRO A 7 14.05 1.60 8.02
N LEU A 8 12.96 2.27 8.38
CA LEU A 8 12.04 2.87 7.41
C LEU A 8 12.31 4.39 7.30
N PRO A 9 12.05 5.01 6.13
CA PRO A 9 12.17 6.45 5.98
C PRO A 9 11.35 7.20 7.04
N LYS A 10 11.88 8.32 7.54
CA LYS A 10 11.32 9.02 8.71
C LYS A 10 9.87 9.47 8.52
N ARG A 11 9.43 9.77 7.29
CA ARG A 11 8.05 10.18 6.97
C ARG A 11 7.65 9.58 5.62
N PHE A 12 6.58 8.80 5.62
CA PHE A 12 5.86 8.37 4.42
C PHE A 12 4.41 8.83 4.62
N SER A 13 3.88 9.57 3.65
CA SER A 13 2.50 10.06 3.66
C SER A 13 1.86 9.68 2.34
N ALA A 14 0.77 8.92 2.41
CA ALA A 14 -0.05 8.58 1.26
C ALA A 14 -1.45 9.14 1.49
N ALA A 15 -2.01 9.84 0.51
CA ALA A 15 -3.41 10.19 0.51
C ALA A 15 -4.22 8.91 0.21
N LEU A 16 -5.20 8.61 1.06
CA LEU A 16 -6.04 7.43 0.97
C LEU A 16 -7.50 7.87 1.08
N THR A 17 -8.41 7.13 0.44
CA THR A 17 -9.84 7.24 0.76
C THR A 17 -10.08 6.80 2.20
N ASP A 18 -11.20 7.25 2.79
CA ASP A 18 -11.57 6.86 4.17
C ASP A 18 -11.66 5.35 4.34
N ASP A 19 -12.18 4.64 3.33
CA ASP A 19 -12.27 3.17 3.34
C ASP A 19 -10.91 2.50 3.34
N ALA A 20 -9.98 2.98 2.50
CA ALA A 20 -8.62 2.45 2.45
C ALA A 20 -7.88 2.71 3.77
N TYR A 21 -8.04 3.91 4.35
CA TYR A 21 -7.49 4.24 5.65
C TYR A 21 -8.10 3.38 6.77
N GLY A 22 -9.41 3.14 6.76
CA GLY A 22 -10.09 2.27 7.72
C GLY A 22 -9.63 0.81 7.65
N ARG A 23 -9.30 0.29 6.46
CA ARG A 23 -8.67 -1.03 6.31
C ARG A 23 -7.28 -1.07 6.94
N LEU A 24 -6.46 -0.05 6.70
CA LEU A 24 -5.12 0.05 7.27
C LEU A 24 -5.17 0.14 8.81
N ARG A 25 -6.11 0.90 9.36
CA ARG A 25 -6.34 1.00 10.81
C ARG A 25 -6.72 -0.35 11.44
N ARG A 26 -7.63 -1.10 10.81
CA ARG A 26 -7.99 -2.45 11.31
C ARG A 26 -6.78 -3.39 11.36
N LEU A 27 -5.91 -3.32 10.36
CA LEU A 27 -4.66 -4.09 10.36
C LEU A 27 -3.70 -3.62 11.48
N ASN A 28 -3.65 -2.32 11.76
CA ASN A 28 -2.88 -1.78 12.88
C ASN A 28 -3.41 -2.31 14.22
N ASP A 29 -4.72 -2.30 14.43
CA ASP A 29 -5.35 -2.81 15.65
C ASP A 29 -5.09 -4.31 15.84
N GLN A 30 -5.12 -5.09 14.75
CA GLN A 30 -4.92 -6.55 14.81
C GLN A 30 -3.47 -6.95 15.06
N TRP A 31 -2.51 -6.28 14.42
CA TRP A 31 -1.11 -6.72 14.40
C TRP A 31 -0.18 -5.83 15.24
N ALA A 32 -0.69 -4.73 15.80
CA ALA A 32 0.08 -3.72 16.54
C ALA A 32 1.28 -3.17 15.74
N LEU A 33 1.17 -3.13 14.41
CA LEU A 33 2.19 -2.62 13.49
C LEU A 33 1.78 -1.26 12.96
N GLY A 34 2.65 -0.25 13.05
CA GLY A 34 2.40 1.06 12.43
C GLY A 34 2.26 0.97 10.91
N ASN A 35 1.59 1.95 10.30
CA ASN A 35 1.24 1.98 8.87
C ASN A 35 2.41 1.59 7.94
N ASN A 36 3.61 2.11 8.17
CA ASN A 36 4.76 1.80 7.31
C ASN A 36 5.18 0.32 7.41
N TYR A 37 5.09 -0.29 8.60
CA TYR A 37 5.37 -1.72 8.75
C TYR A 37 4.30 -2.58 8.09
N LEU A 38 3.04 -2.18 8.16
CA LEU A 38 1.94 -2.87 7.48
C LEU A 38 2.12 -2.85 5.96
N LEU A 39 2.44 -1.68 5.40
CA LEU A 39 2.70 -1.55 3.96
C LEU A 39 3.89 -2.39 3.50
N VAL A 40 4.97 -2.46 4.30
CA VAL A 40 6.10 -3.36 4.01
C VAL A 40 5.64 -4.81 3.97
N VAL A 41 4.90 -5.27 4.99
CA VAL A 41 4.40 -6.65 5.02
C VAL A 41 3.51 -6.94 3.80
N LEU A 42 2.62 -6.04 3.44
CA LEU A 42 1.72 -6.22 2.29
C LEU A 42 2.48 -6.23 0.96
N LEU A 43 3.37 -5.27 0.73
CA LEU A 43 4.03 -5.09 -0.55
C LEU A 43 5.15 -6.11 -0.79
N GLU A 44 5.96 -6.44 0.22
CA GLU A 44 7.03 -7.43 0.08
C GLU A 44 6.51 -8.87 -0.01
N ASN A 45 5.24 -9.10 0.30
CA ASN A 45 4.62 -10.43 0.27
C ASN A 45 3.45 -10.51 -0.71
N LEU A 46 3.30 -9.53 -1.60
CA LEU A 46 2.14 -9.43 -2.49
C LEU A 46 1.95 -10.72 -3.31
N ASP A 47 3.02 -11.22 -3.93
CA ASP A 47 3.02 -12.45 -4.73
C ASP A 47 2.70 -13.72 -3.91
N ARG A 48 2.81 -13.66 -2.58
CA ARG A 48 2.50 -14.80 -1.71
C ARG A 48 1.01 -14.96 -1.45
N PHE A 49 0.22 -13.89 -1.55
CA PHE A 49 -1.20 -13.93 -1.21
C PHE A 49 -2.13 -13.39 -2.30
N ALA A 50 -1.61 -12.62 -3.25
CA ALA A 50 -2.37 -12.08 -4.37
C ALA A 50 -2.15 -12.91 -5.63
N ASP A 51 -3.23 -13.14 -6.37
CA ASP A 51 -3.19 -13.68 -7.72
C ASP A 51 -2.81 -12.55 -8.69
N PRO A 52 -1.68 -12.66 -9.43
CA PRO A 52 -1.20 -11.59 -10.29
C PRO A 52 -2.19 -11.18 -11.38
N GLN A 53 -2.96 -12.13 -11.93
CA GLN A 53 -3.91 -11.84 -13.01
C GLN A 53 -5.14 -11.09 -12.50
N LYS A 54 -5.63 -11.48 -11.32
CA LYS A 54 -6.74 -10.77 -10.67
C LYS A 54 -6.33 -9.37 -10.24
N LEU A 55 -5.11 -9.24 -9.74
CA LEU A 55 -4.58 -7.94 -9.37
C LEU A 55 -4.49 -7.01 -10.58
N ASP A 56 -3.93 -7.49 -11.70
CA ASP A 56 -3.88 -6.72 -12.96
C ASP A 56 -5.26 -6.26 -13.43
N ALA A 57 -6.27 -7.14 -13.36
CA ALA A 57 -7.64 -6.79 -13.71
C ALA A 57 -8.20 -5.66 -12.84
N VAL A 58 -8.00 -5.71 -11.52
CA VAL A 58 -8.44 -4.65 -10.59
C VAL A 58 -7.76 -3.31 -10.90
N PHE A 59 -6.46 -3.32 -11.24
CA PHE A 59 -5.75 -2.10 -11.65
C PHE A 59 -6.35 -1.51 -12.94
N ARG A 60 -6.64 -2.34 -13.94
CA ARG A 60 -7.27 -1.89 -15.19
C ARG A 60 -8.65 -1.31 -14.95
N GLU A 61 -9.50 -2.02 -14.23
CA GLU A 61 -10.85 -1.54 -13.89
C GLU A 61 -10.81 -0.19 -13.18
N PHE A 62 -9.89 -0.03 -12.22
CA PHE A 62 -9.71 1.25 -11.51
C PHE A 62 -9.27 2.38 -12.45
N ILE A 63 -8.32 2.11 -13.36
CA ILE A 63 -7.83 3.10 -14.33
C ILE A 63 -8.94 3.45 -15.34
N ASP A 64 -9.72 2.47 -15.77
CA ASP A 64 -10.84 2.69 -16.69
C ASP A 64 -11.95 3.53 -16.03
N GLU A 65 -12.19 3.36 -14.72
CA GLU A 65 -13.20 4.11 -13.97
C GLU A 65 -12.76 5.53 -13.61
N TYR A 66 -11.55 5.69 -13.05
CA TYR A 66 -11.09 6.97 -12.47
C TYR A 66 -10.05 7.70 -13.31
N GLY A 67 -9.52 7.06 -14.34
CA GLY A 67 -8.35 7.51 -15.08
C GLY A 67 -7.04 7.25 -14.34
N ALA A 68 -5.94 7.23 -15.07
CA ALA A 68 -4.61 7.36 -14.48
C ALA A 68 -4.32 8.86 -14.28
N PRO A 69 -3.78 9.28 -13.11
CA PRO A 69 -3.28 10.64 -12.99
C PRO A 69 -2.27 10.89 -14.12
N SER A 70 -2.43 12.02 -14.83
CA SER A 70 -1.52 12.42 -15.90
C SER A 70 -0.09 12.29 -15.38
N ALA A 71 0.75 11.53 -16.09
CA ALA A 71 2.15 11.42 -15.74
C ALA A 71 2.71 12.83 -15.51
N PRO A 72 3.46 13.08 -14.41
CA PRO A 72 4.08 14.37 -14.23
C PRO A 72 4.88 14.68 -15.49
N LYS A 73 4.65 15.85 -16.09
CA LYS A 73 5.49 16.32 -17.19
C LYS A 73 6.93 16.20 -16.70
N ALA A 74 7.78 15.50 -17.45
CA ALA A 74 9.21 15.51 -17.19
C ALA A 74 9.69 16.96 -17.34
N GLY A 75 9.89 17.66 -16.22
CA GLY A 75 10.38 19.03 -16.16
C GLY A 75 9.40 20.01 -15.54
N ASP A 76 9.46 20.15 -14.22
CA ASP A 76 9.40 21.42 -13.47
C ASP A 76 10.26 21.27 -12.21
#